data_AF-A0A7Z0JB37-F1
#
_entry.id   AF-A0A7Z0JB37-F1
#
_cell.length_a   1.000
_cell.length_b   1.000
_cell.length_c   1.000
_cell.angle_alpha   90.00
_cell.angle_beta   90.00
_cell.angle_gamma   90.00
#
_symmetry.space_group_name_H-M   'P 1'
#
loop_
_entity.id
_entity.type
_entity.pdbx_description
1 polymer ?
#
loop_
_entity_poly.entity_id
_entity_poly.type
_entity_poly.pdbx_seq_one_letter_code
_entity_poly.pdbx_strand_id
1 'polypeptide(L)'
;MRVFIEGRGWKRNQVAKEMPRVVDRYLEVHPVPKGEKKPLEIIVGSTLSRWVNKGHSKPAPRATFNAIVLTVLHLEWEASGKPGTPPDLRDVARHWNEWHSRLKTTSGSPIPSSETARPPAETIVQIDLSDAVHVRLSKAYGSAGASLLQATRDSDVSAALDLGLLRFLDGHRAEGESFLQQAQTGGSREAAALLDSEDPSEVRAATAARLAFDRAVRLDGDSHNGERKVLLLERAAHAKIRSAIGMLADHFESLGETGSAARWRLLADQER
;
A
#
# COMPACT_ATOMS: atom_id res chain seq x y z
N MET A 1 -1.62 -10.60 11.26
CA MET A 1 -1.27 -10.10 12.60
C MET A 1 -1.59 -11.09 13.71
N ARG A 2 -2.83 -11.58 13.80
CA ARG A 2 -3.25 -12.59 14.80
C ARG A 2 -2.26 -13.77 14.92
N VAL A 3 -1.93 -14.39 13.79
CA VAL A 3 -0.98 -15.52 13.73
C VAL A 3 0.39 -15.18 14.31
N PHE A 4 0.88 -13.95 14.11
CA PHE A 4 2.20 -13.53 14.61
C PHE A 4 2.21 -13.24 16.10
N ILE A 5 1.16 -12.58 16.60
CA ILE A 5 0.99 -12.28 18.02
C ILE A 5 0.80 -13.59 18.80
N GLU A 6 -0.17 -14.40 18.38
CA GLU A 6 -0.55 -15.64 19.09
C GLU A 6 0.53 -16.73 18.93
N GLY A 7 1.20 -16.80 17.78
CA GLY A 7 2.32 -17.73 17.54
C GLY A 7 3.56 -17.46 18.40
N ARG A 8 3.62 -16.31 19.09
CA ARG A 8 4.68 -15.93 20.04
C ARG A 8 4.21 -15.98 21.50
N GLY A 9 3.04 -16.57 21.76
CA GLY A 9 2.52 -16.72 23.12
C GLY A 9 1.82 -15.48 23.70
N TRP A 10 1.67 -14.41 22.92
CA TRP A 10 1.03 -13.17 23.38
C TRP A 10 -0.46 -13.13 23.03
N LYS A 11 -1.26 -12.48 23.88
CA LYS A 11 -2.68 -12.17 23.58
C LYS A 11 -2.79 -10.81 22.89
N ARG A 12 -3.69 -10.68 21.91
CA ARG A 12 -3.91 -9.39 21.21
C ARG A 12 -4.22 -8.23 22.14
N ASN A 13 -5.05 -8.45 23.16
CA ASN A 13 -5.43 -7.41 24.12
C ASN A 13 -4.24 -6.97 24.99
N GLN A 14 -3.31 -7.89 25.26
CA GLN A 14 -2.09 -7.59 26.01
C GLN A 14 -1.15 -6.72 25.18
N VAL A 15 -0.91 -7.09 23.92
CA VAL A 15 -0.11 -6.28 22.99
C VAL A 15 -0.74 -4.89 22.80
N ALA A 16 -2.06 -4.82 22.64
CA ALA A 16 -2.76 -3.54 22.49
C ALA A 16 -2.60 -2.63 23.72
N LYS A 17 -2.57 -3.20 24.93
CA LYS A 17 -2.40 -2.47 26.19
C LYS A 17 -0.97 -1.95 26.38
N GLU A 18 0.03 -2.74 25.98
CA GLU A 18 1.45 -2.41 26.17
C GLU A 18 2.02 -1.50 25.08
N MET A 19 1.38 -1.49 23.90
CA MET A 19 1.85 -0.75 22.73
C MET A 19 2.10 0.75 22.98
N PRO A 20 1.25 1.51 23.69
CA PRO A 20 1.55 2.91 24.00
C PRO A 20 2.87 3.07 24.76
N ARG A 21 3.09 2.29 25.83
CA ARG A 21 4.31 2.33 26.65
C ARG A 21 5.56 2.03 25.82
N VAL A 22 5.50 0.99 24.99
CA VAL A 22 6.65 0.58 24.18
C VAL A 22 6.96 1.61 23.10
N VAL A 23 5.92 2.14 22.45
CA VAL A 23 6.08 3.18 21.43
C VAL A 23 6.67 4.46 22.04
N ASP A 24 6.16 4.90 23.18
CA ASP A 24 6.66 6.11 23.86
C ASP A 24 8.14 5.93 24.26
N ARG A 25 8.50 4.80 24.86
CA ARG A 25 9.90 4.49 25.19
C ARG A 25 10.80 4.46 23.95
N TYR A 26 10.31 3.94 22.83
CA TYR A 26 11.07 3.96 21.57
C TYR A 26 11.29 5.40 21.08
N LEU A 27 10.27 6.27 21.16
CA LEU A 27 10.36 7.67 20.73
C LEU A 27 11.26 8.52 21.65
N GLU A 28 11.41 8.16 22.93
CA GLU A 28 12.38 8.79 23.83
C GLU A 28 13.83 8.53 23.40
N VAL A 29 14.12 7.31 22.94
CA VAL A 29 15.46 6.90 22.45
C VAL A 29 15.71 7.39 21.02
N HIS A 30 14.65 7.56 20.24
CA HIS A 30 14.68 8.04 18.86
C HIS A 30 13.84 9.32 18.70
N PRO A 31 14.30 10.45 19.27
CA PRO A 31 13.54 11.69 19.25
C PRO A 31 13.33 12.19 17.83
N VAL A 32 12.11 12.68 17.58
CA VAL A 32 11.68 13.18 16.28
C VAL A 32 11.89 14.69 16.26
N PRO A 33 12.67 15.24 15.30
CA PRO A 33 12.78 16.68 15.14
C PRO A 33 11.40 17.32 14.92
N LYS A 34 11.20 18.53 15.46
CA LYS A 34 9.94 19.27 15.29
C LYS A 34 9.65 19.46 13.80
N GLY A 35 8.49 18.96 13.34
CA GLY A 35 8.03 19.06 11.95
C GLY A 35 8.31 17.82 11.10
N GLU A 36 9.02 16.82 11.63
CA GLU A 36 9.23 15.55 10.95
C GLU A 36 8.18 14.49 11.35
N LYS A 37 7.83 13.60 10.42
CA LYS A 37 6.96 12.44 10.71
C LYS A 37 7.66 11.52 11.72
N LYS A 38 6.89 10.92 12.65
CA LYS A 38 7.48 10.01 13.64
C LYS A 38 8.18 8.85 12.94
N PRO A 39 9.26 8.25 13.47
CA PRO A 39 9.94 7.10 12.87
C PRO A 39 9.02 5.92 12.51
N LEU A 40 7.95 5.72 13.28
CA LEU A 40 6.91 4.73 13.01
C LEU A 40 6.02 5.07 11.80
N GLU A 41 6.00 6.35 11.40
CA GLU A 41 5.25 6.97 10.31
C GLU A 41 6.15 7.38 9.11
N ILE A 42 7.49 7.25 9.21
CA ILE A 42 8.47 7.61 8.16
C ILE A 42 8.24 6.78 6.88
N ILE A 43 7.64 5.61 7.01
CA ILE A 43 7.28 4.77 5.88
C ILE A 43 5.84 5.12 5.53
N VAL A 44 5.69 5.72 4.35
CA VAL A 44 4.44 6.20 3.78
C VAL A 44 3.27 5.26 4.09
N GLY A 45 2.12 5.78 4.50
CA GLY A 45 0.91 4.98 4.77
C GLY A 45 0.50 4.07 3.60
N SER A 46 1.04 4.33 2.42
CA SER A 46 0.86 3.59 1.19
C SER A 46 1.92 2.54 0.85
N THR A 47 3.12 2.59 1.44
CA THR A 47 4.15 1.57 1.18
C THR A 47 3.80 0.26 1.87
N LEU A 48 3.25 -0.68 1.09
CA LEU A 48 3.09 -2.11 1.37
C LEU A 48 3.17 -2.55 2.85
N SER A 49 2.10 -2.34 3.61
CA SER A 49 1.74 -3.33 4.64
C SER A 49 0.43 -3.99 4.24
N ARG A 50 0.48 -4.78 3.17
CA ARG A 50 -0.62 -5.65 2.77
C ARG A 50 -0.49 -7.01 3.47
N TRP A 51 -1.39 -7.28 4.40
CA TRP A 51 -1.54 -8.57 5.07
C TRP A 51 -2.00 -9.63 4.08
N VAL A 52 -1.21 -10.66 3.82
CA VAL A 52 -1.76 -11.88 3.22
C VAL A 52 -2.34 -12.74 4.35
N ASN A 53 -3.66 -12.93 4.36
CA ASN A 53 -4.34 -13.86 5.25
C ASN A 53 -5.25 -14.77 4.44
N LYS A 54 -4.95 -16.07 4.41
CA LYS A 54 -5.73 -17.11 3.70
C LYS A 54 -6.11 -16.71 2.26
N GLY A 55 -5.12 -16.38 1.43
CA GLY A 55 -5.35 -16.00 0.02
C GLY A 55 -5.90 -14.59 -0.21
N HIS A 56 -6.19 -13.82 0.85
CA HIS A 56 -6.63 -12.42 0.72
C HIS A 56 -5.56 -11.44 1.21
N SER A 57 -5.24 -10.48 0.35
CA SER A 57 -4.42 -9.30 0.68
C SER A 57 -5.30 -8.24 1.35
N LYS A 58 -5.08 -7.95 2.65
CA LYS A 58 -5.74 -6.87 3.39
C LYS A 58 -4.73 -5.78 3.74
N PRO A 59 -4.91 -4.54 3.29
CA PRO A 59 -4.02 -3.44 3.68
C PRO A 59 -4.13 -3.13 5.17
N ALA A 60 -3.02 -2.76 5.79
CA ALA A 60 -2.98 -2.11 7.09
C ALA A 60 -1.93 -0.99 7.11
N PRO A 61 -2.15 0.03 7.94
CA PRO A 61 -1.16 1.08 8.12
C PRO A 61 0.17 0.49 8.62
N ARG A 62 1.28 0.83 7.93
CA ARG A 62 2.64 0.41 8.30
C ARG A 62 2.99 0.83 9.72
N ALA A 63 2.55 2.02 10.16
CA ALA A 63 2.73 2.48 11.53
C ALA A 63 2.10 1.52 12.56
N THR A 64 0.90 1.04 12.29
CA THR A 64 0.24 0.03 13.14
C THR A 64 0.97 -1.31 13.07
N PHE A 65 1.46 -1.71 11.90
CA PHE A 65 2.29 -2.92 11.78
C PHE A 65 3.57 -2.80 12.62
N ASN A 66 4.33 -1.73 12.41
CA ASN A 66 5.60 -1.46 13.09
C ASN A 66 5.39 -1.39 14.60
N ALA A 67 4.37 -0.65 15.06
CA ALA A 67 4.05 -0.54 16.48
C ALA A 67 3.73 -1.92 17.09
N ILE A 68 2.92 -2.75 16.44
CA ILE A 68 2.58 -4.07 16.96
C ILE A 68 3.78 -5.01 16.96
N VAL A 69 4.57 -5.05 15.88
CA VAL A 69 5.76 -5.93 15.81
C VAL A 69 6.80 -5.47 16.82
N LEU A 70 7.10 -4.17 16.89
CA LEU A 70 8.00 -3.59 17.88
C LEU A 70 7.53 -3.95 19.30
N THR A 71 6.23 -3.80 19.59
CA THR A 71 5.66 -4.17 20.90
C THR A 71 5.87 -5.64 21.21
N VAL A 72 5.58 -6.54 20.27
CA VAL A 72 5.77 -7.98 20.48
C VAL A 72 7.24 -8.32 20.74
N LEU A 73 8.17 -7.77 19.94
CA LEU A 73 9.61 -8.01 20.11
C LEU A 73 10.11 -7.44 21.44
N HIS A 74 9.62 -6.25 21.83
CA HIS A 74 9.99 -5.63 23.11
C HIS A 74 9.51 -6.47 24.28
N LEU A 75 8.29 -7.00 24.23
CA LEU A 75 7.75 -7.90 25.25
C LEU A 75 8.53 -9.23 25.32
N GLU A 76 8.97 -9.78 24.18
CA GLU A 76 9.86 -10.95 24.16
C GLU A 76 11.21 -10.66 24.79
N TRP A 77 11.80 -9.50 24.49
CA TRP A 77 13.04 -9.04 25.08
C TRP A 77 12.92 -8.87 26.60
N GLU A 78 11.89 -8.16 27.08
CA GLU A 78 11.61 -7.97 28.52
C GLU A 78 11.39 -9.33 29.22
N ALA A 79 10.61 -10.24 28.62
CA ALA A 79 10.35 -11.57 29.17
C ALA A 79 11.59 -12.47 29.19
N SER A 80 12.56 -12.25 28.29
CA SER A 80 13.79 -13.05 28.23
C SER A 80 14.74 -12.75 29.39
N GLY A 81 14.63 -11.59 30.03
CA GLY A 81 15.52 -11.14 31.11
C GLY A 81 17.00 -10.99 30.71
N LYS A 82 17.33 -11.08 29.41
CA LYS A 82 18.71 -11.03 28.92
C LYS A 82 19.20 -9.58 28.83
N PRO A 83 20.43 -9.28 29.27
CA PRO A 83 21.01 -7.95 29.07
C PRO A 83 21.24 -7.71 27.58
N GLY A 84 20.90 -6.50 27.10
CA GLY A 84 21.09 -6.11 25.71
C GLY A 84 20.27 -4.88 25.32
N THR A 85 20.48 -4.39 24.10
CA THR A 85 19.70 -3.28 23.54
C THR A 85 18.28 -3.73 23.23
N PRO A 86 17.25 -2.94 23.57
CA PRO A 86 15.87 -3.22 23.15
C PRO A 86 15.75 -3.28 21.62
N PRO A 87 14.80 -4.08 21.09
CA PRO A 87 14.56 -4.14 19.65
C PRO A 87 14.17 -2.78 19.06
N ASP A 88 14.60 -2.53 17.81
CA ASP A 88 14.33 -1.29 17.08
C ASP A 88 13.59 -1.52 15.74
N LEU A 89 13.44 -0.48 14.92
CA LEU A 89 12.78 -0.59 13.61
C LEU A 89 13.57 -1.44 12.59
N ARG A 90 14.87 -1.63 12.77
CA ARG A 90 15.66 -2.54 11.93
C ARG A 90 15.29 -3.99 12.22
N ASP A 91 15.04 -4.34 13.49
CA ASP A 91 14.51 -5.65 13.86
C ASP A 91 13.10 -5.88 13.30
N VAL A 92 12.25 -4.86 13.34
CA VAL A 92 10.92 -4.90 12.69
C VAL A 92 11.05 -5.14 11.19
N ALA A 93 11.95 -4.44 10.51
CA ALA A 93 12.21 -4.61 9.08
C ALA A 93 12.72 -6.02 8.75
N ARG A 94 13.60 -6.60 9.59
CA ARG A 94 14.06 -7.98 9.44
C ARG A 94 12.89 -8.97 9.49
N HIS A 95 12.03 -8.88 10.50
CA HIS A 95 10.89 -9.80 10.61
C HIS A 95 9.85 -9.62 9.51
N TRP A 96 9.68 -8.40 9.00
CA TRP A 96 8.89 -8.17 7.80
C TRP A 96 9.44 -8.95 6.60
N ASN A 97 10.76 -8.90 6.37
CA ASN A 97 11.41 -9.57 5.26
C ASN A 97 11.31 -11.11 5.37
N GLU A 98 11.51 -11.66 6.57
CA GLU A 98 11.37 -13.10 6.84
C GLU A 98 9.95 -13.61 6.57
N TRP A 99 8.94 -12.86 7.04
CA TRP A 99 7.55 -13.23 6.82
C TRP A 99 7.23 -13.25 5.33
N HIS A 100 7.61 -12.21 4.60
CA HIS A 100 7.31 -12.10 3.18
C HIS A 100 8.02 -13.17 2.33
N SER A 101 9.19 -13.64 2.76
CA SER A 101 9.93 -14.73 2.10
C SER A 101 9.21 -16.07 2.25
N ARG A 102 8.63 -16.35 3.42
CA ARG A 102 7.83 -17.57 3.68
C ARG A 102 6.52 -17.63 2.89
N LEU A 103 6.01 -16.47 2.42
CA LEU A 103 4.81 -16.42 1.58
C LEU A 103 5.08 -16.88 0.15
N LYS A 104 6.29 -16.65 -0.39
CA LYS A 104 6.65 -17.08 -1.76
C LYS A 104 6.77 -18.60 -1.92
N THR A 105 7.13 -19.32 -0.86
CA THR A 105 7.24 -20.79 -0.90
C THR A 105 5.89 -21.52 -0.92
N THR A 106 4.78 -20.83 -0.67
CA THR A 106 3.46 -21.47 -0.51
C THR A 106 2.49 -21.14 -1.65
N SER A 107 2.89 -20.31 -2.61
CA SER A 107 2.06 -19.88 -3.75
C SER A 107 2.31 -20.72 -5.00
N GLY A 108 1.99 -22.02 -4.91
CA GLY A 108 2.01 -22.95 -6.04
C GLY A 108 0.68 -23.69 -6.15
N SER A 109 -0.39 -23.00 -6.54
CA SER A 109 -1.60 -23.64 -7.07
C SER A 109 -2.44 -22.63 -7.86
N PRO A 110 -2.82 -22.92 -9.11
CA PRO A 110 -3.64 -22.07 -9.95
C PRO A 110 -5.09 -22.10 -9.45
N ILE A 111 -5.73 -20.92 -9.35
CA ILE A 111 -7.17 -20.81 -9.08
C ILE A 111 -7.89 -20.92 -10.44
N PRO A 112 -8.95 -21.74 -10.58
CA PRO A 112 -9.72 -21.81 -11.82
C PRO A 112 -10.52 -20.53 -12.02
N SER A 113 -10.49 -19.99 -13.25
CA SER A 113 -11.36 -18.92 -13.70
C SER A 113 -12.82 -19.40 -13.71
N SER A 114 -13.64 -18.91 -12.79
CA SER A 114 -15.10 -18.94 -12.96
C SER A 114 -15.51 -17.73 -13.79
N GLU A 115 -15.68 -17.99 -15.08
CA GLU A 115 -16.47 -17.18 -15.99
C GLU A 115 -17.92 -17.15 -15.48
N THR A 116 -18.48 -15.97 -15.26
CA THR A 116 -19.92 -15.83 -14.99
C THR A 116 -20.45 -14.58 -15.69
N ALA A 117 -21.61 -14.78 -16.30
CA ALA A 117 -22.16 -14.04 -17.43
C ALA A 117 -22.38 -12.54 -17.24
N ARG A 118 -22.31 -11.84 -18.39
CA ARG A 118 -22.59 -10.42 -18.61
C ARG A 118 -24.06 -10.09 -18.33
N PRO A 119 -24.40 -9.10 -17.48
CA PRO A 119 -25.74 -8.50 -17.50
C PRO A 119 -25.80 -7.34 -18.52
N PRO A 120 -26.97 -7.04 -19.09
CA PRO A 120 -27.14 -6.02 -20.11
C PRO A 120 -27.36 -4.60 -19.54
N ALA A 121 -27.03 -3.61 -20.39
CA ALA A 121 -27.44 -2.21 -20.45
C ALA A 121 -27.38 -1.30 -19.20
N GLU A 122 -26.50 -0.30 -19.32
CA GLU A 122 -26.61 1.09 -18.83
C GLU A 122 -27.33 1.30 -17.49
N THR A 123 -26.56 1.17 -16.41
CA THR A 123 -26.83 1.94 -15.21
C THR A 123 -25.56 2.68 -14.87
N ILE A 124 -25.59 4.01 -14.96
CA ILE A 124 -24.50 4.87 -14.47
C ILE A 124 -24.31 4.49 -13.00
N VAL A 125 -23.22 3.79 -12.69
CA VAL A 125 -22.85 3.47 -11.31
C VAL A 125 -22.43 4.79 -10.69
N GLN A 126 -23.39 5.50 -10.09
CA GLN A 126 -23.10 6.65 -9.24
C GLN A 126 -22.19 6.14 -8.13
N ILE A 127 -21.01 6.75 -8.01
CA ILE A 127 -20.12 6.48 -6.88
C ILE A 127 -20.88 6.87 -5.63
N ASP A 128 -21.19 5.87 -4.81
CA ASP A 128 -21.60 6.09 -3.45
C ASP A 128 -20.44 6.77 -2.73
N LEU A 129 -20.46 8.09 -2.60
CA LEU A 129 -19.44 8.86 -1.89
C LEU A 129 -19.66 8.78 -0.37
N SER A 130 -20.31 7.73 0.13
CA SER A 130 -20.60 7.54 1.55
C SER A 130 -19.37 7.41 2.44
N ASP A 131 -19.60 7.55 3.74
CA ASP A 131 -18.62 7.26 4.80
C ASP A 131 -18.05 5.83 4.70
N ALA A 132 -18.80 4.89 4.12
CA ALA A 132 -18.32 3.53 3.89
C ALA A 132 -17.18 3.48 2.86
N VAL A 133 -17.25 4.30 1.81
CA VAL A 133 -16.18 4.42 0.79
C VAL A 133 -14.97 5.15 1.36
N HIS A 134 -15.20 6.19 2.17
CA HIS A 134 -14.12 6.84 2.90
C HIS A 134 -13.35 5.87 3.80
N VAL A 135 -14.05 5.06 4.59
CA VAL A 135 -13.42 4.03 5.44
C VAL A 135 -12.68 2.98 4.61
N ARG A 136 -13.24 2.56 3.46
CA ARG A 136 -12.62 1.56 2.58
C ARG A 136 -11.32 2.09 1.97
N LEU A 137 -11.33 3.30 1.43
CA LEU A 137 -10.17 3.91 0.78
C LEU A 137 -9.10 4.32 1.79
N SER A 138 -9.50 4.80 2.97
CA SER A 138 -8.58 5.05 4.09
C SER A 138 -7.88 3.77 4.53
N LYS A 139 -8.61 2.64 4.57
CA LYS A 139 -8.01 1.32 4.85
C LYS A 139 -7.09 0.86 3.73
N ALA A 140 -7.42 1.16 2.47
CA ALA A 140 -6.67 0.69 1.31
C ALA A 140 -5.36 1.44 1.08
N TYR A 141 -5.38 2.76 1.27
CA TYR A 141 -4.33 3.67 0.83
C TYR A 141 -3.90 4.67 1.92
N GLY A 142 -4.40 4.53 3.15
CA GLY A 142 -4.07 5.42 4.26
C GLY A 142 -4.64 6.83 4.08
N SER A 143 -3.92 7.81 4.63
CA SER A 143 -4.21 9.25 4.49
C SER A 143 -4.35 9.67 3.03
N ALA A 144 -3.46 9.21 2.15
CA ALA A 144 -3.54 9.49 0.72
C ALA A 144 -4.87 9.03 0.10
N GLY A 145 -5.42 7.89 0.51
CA GLY A 145 -6.73 7.43 0.05
C GLY A 145 -7.88 8.34 0.48
N ALA A 146 -7.85 8.80 1.73
CA ALA A 146 -8.83 9.74 2.25
C ALA A 146 -8.74 11.10 1.53
N SER A 147 -7.51 11.62 1.37
CA SER A 147 -7.26 12.89 0.67
C SER A 147 -7.67 12.84 -0.80
N LEU A 148 -7.35 11.75 -1.52
CA LEU A 148 -7.77 11.57 -2.91
C LEU A 148 -9.29 11.51 -3.05
N LEU A 149 -9.98 10.81 -2.15
CA LEU A 149 -11.44 10.77 -2.15
C LEU A 149 -12.02 12.16 -1.88
N GLN A 150 -11.48 12.89 -0.91
CA GLN A 150 -11.98 14.23 -0.59
C GLN A 150 -11.75 15.20 -1.76
N ALA A 151 -10.56 15.22 -2.35
CA ALA A 151 -10.28 16.01 -3.54
C ALA A 151 -11.20 15.63 -4.72
N THR A 152 -11.49 14.33 -4.90
CA THR A 152 -12.45 13.86 -5.91
C THR A 152 -13.86 14.41 -5.64
N ARG A 153 -14.31 14.45 -4.37
CA ARG A 153 -15.60 15.07 -3.99
C ARG A 153 -15.62 16.56 -4.29
N ASP A 154 -14.48 17.21 -4.16
CA ASP A 154 -14.27 18.62 -4.48
C ASP A 154 -14.03 18.84 -6.00
N SER A 155 -14.35 17.83 -6.83
CA SER A 155 -14.25 17.83 -8.30
C SER A 155 -12.82 17.95 -8.85
N ASP A 156 -11.81 17.52 -8.08
CA ASP A 156 -10.44 17.39 -8.58
C ASP A 156 -10.34 16.20 -9.55
N VAL A 157 -10.22 16.54 -10.83
CA VAL A 157 -10.08 15.62 -11.96
C VAL A 157 -8.83 14.74 -11.86
N SER A 158 -7.74 15.31 -11.33
CA SER A 158 -6.46 14.63 -11.14
C SER A 158 -6.57 13.58 -10.03
N ALA A 159 -7.25 13.91 -8.93
CA ALA A 159 -7.49 12.98 -7.84
C ALA A 159 -8.42 11.83 -8.26
N ALA A 160 -9.49 12.14 -9.01
CA ALA A 160 -10.41 11.14 -9.56
C ALA A 160 -9.68 10.14 -10.47
N LEU A 161 -8.80 10.64 -11.35
CA LEU A 161 -7.99 9.80 -12.21
C LEU A 161 -7.07 8.87 -11.41
N ASP A 162 -6.32 9.40 -10.45
CA ASP A 162 -5.42 8.58 -9.64
C ASP A 162 -6.16 7.51 -8.85
N LEU A 163 -7.27 7.88 -8.22
CA LEU A 163 -8.08 6.94 -7.48
C LEU A 163 -8.65 5.85 -8.40
N GLY A 164 -9.08 6.23 -9.61
CA GLY A 164 -9.48 5.30 -10.66
C GLY A 164 -8.39 4.31 -11.03
N LEU A 165 -7.16 4.79 -11.29
CA LEU A 165 -6.01 3.93 -11.59
C LEU A 165 -5.68 2.99 -10.44
N LEU A 166 -5.67 3.48 -9.19
CA LEU A 166 -5.36 2.66 -8.02
C LEU A 166 -6.39 1.53 -7.83
N ARG A 167 -7.69 1.83 -7.94
CA ARG A 167 -8.75 0.82 -7.82
C ARG A 167 -8.72 -0.17 -8.99
N PHE A 168 -8.52 0.32 -10.20
CA PHE A 168 -8.46 -0.50 -11.41
C PHE A 168 -7.30 -1.51 -11.33
N LEU A 169 -6.10 -1.05 -10.97
CA LEU A 169 -4.89 -1.89 -10.84
C LEU A 169 -4.95 -2.82 -9.62
N ASP A 170 -5.78 -2.52 -8.61
CA ASP A 170 -6.07 -3.43 -7.49
C ASP A 170 -7.12 -4.49 -7.81
N GLY A 171 -7.60 -4.56 -9.06
CA GLY A 171 -8.60 -5.53 -9.49
C GLY A 171 -10.04 -5.14 -9.13
N HIS A 172 -10.26 -3.95 -8.57
CA HIS A 172 -11.60 -3.39 -8.34
C HIS A 172 -12.08 -2.64 -9.58
N ARG A 173 -12.17 -3.34 -10.72
CA ARG A 173 -12.36 -2.74 -12.05
C ARG A 173 -13.56 -1.82 -12.15
N ALA A 174 -14.75 -2.28 -11.74
CA ALA A 174 -15.97 -1.46 -11.83
C ALA A 174 -15.88 -0.16 -11.00
N GLU A 175 -15.29 -0.23 -9.81
CA GLU A 175 -15.09 0.96 -8.97
C GLU A 175 -14.03 1.89 -9.56
N GLY A 176 -12.94 1.33 -10.10
CA GLY A 176 -11.92 2.09 -10.81
C GLY A 176 -12.45 2.79 -12.06
N GLU A 177 -13.22 2.07 -12.89
CA GLU A 177 -13.87 2.62 -14.08
C GLU A 177 -14.83 3.76 -13.73
N SER A 178 -15.56 3.66 -12.62
CA SER A 178 -16.44 4.74 -12.16
C SER A 178 -15.67 6.02 -11.81
N PHE A 179 -14.54 5.91 -11.10
CA PHE A 179 -13.66 7.08 -10.85
C PHE A 179 -13.01 7.61 -12.14
N LEU A 180 -12.63 6.73 -13.07
CA LEU A 180 -12.13 7.13 -14.38
C LEU A 180 -13.19 7.87 -15.19
N GLN A 181 -14.46 7.46 -15.13
CA GLN A 181 -15.58 8.13 -15.80
C GLN A 181 -15.82 9.53 -15.21
N GLN A 182 -15.67 9.68 -13.89
CA GLN A 182 -15.70 11.01 -13.27
C GLN A 182 -14.56 11.89 -13.77
N ALA A 183 -13.34 11.34 -13.85
CA ALA A 183 -12.20 12.07 -14.40
C ALA A 183 -12.43 12.45 -15.89
N GLN A 184 -12.97 11.53 -16.71
CA GLN A 184 -13.31 11.78 -18.11
C GLN A 184 -14.35 12.91 -18.23
N THR A 185 -15.42 12.85 -17.44
CA THR A 185 -16.47 13.88 -17.38
C THR A 185 -15.91 15.24 -16.95
N GLY A 186 -14.92 15.23 -16.05
CA GLY A 186 -14.15 16.40 -15.65
C GLY A 186 -13.12 16.90 -16.68
N GLY A 187 -13.00 16.25 -17.85
CA GLY A 187 -12.12 16.65 -18.94
C GLY A 187 -10.76 15.93 -19.01
N SER A 188 -10.56 14.85 -18.27
CA SER A 188 -9.34 14.05 -18.35
C SER A 188 -9.26 13.25 -19.65
N ARG A 189 -8.37 13.69 -20.55
CA ARG A 189 -8.05 12.96 -21.79
C ARG A 189 -7.39 11.60 -21.52
N GLU A 190 -6.59 11.51 -20.45
CA GLU A 190 -5.93 10.27 -20.04
C GLU A 190 -6.97 9.22 -19.60
N ALA A 191 -8.02 9.64 -18.87
CA ALA A 191 -9.12 8.77 -18.48
C ALA A 191 -9.97 8.34 -19.69
N ALA A 192 -10.29 9.29 -20.58
CA ALA A 192 -11.02 9.00 -21.81
C ALA A 192 -10.31 7.94 -22.66
N ALA A 193 -9.02 8.13 -22.94
CA ALA A 193 -8.23 7.18 -23.72
C ALA A 193 -8.19 5.78 -23.11
N LEU A 194 -8.18 5.66 -21.77
CA LEU A 194 -8.18 4.38 -21.09
C LEU A 194 -9.56 3.69 -21.12
N LEU A 195 -10.65 4.46 -21.05
CA LEU A 195 -12.02 3.93 -21.05
C LEU A 195 -12.52 3.60 -22.47
N ASP A 196 -12.18 4.43 -23.45
CA ASP A 196 -12.63 4.29 -24.84
C ASP A 196 -11.79 3.25 -25.61
N SER A 197 -10.71 2.76 -25.00
CA SER A 197 -9.85 1.72 -25.55
C SER A 197 -10.61 0.39 -25.70
N GLU A 198 -10.68 -0.13 -26.93
CA GLU A 198 -11.22 -1.47 -27.24
C GLU A 198 -10.24 -2.60 -26.89
N ASP A 199 -9.05 -2.27 -26.38
CA ASP A 199 -8.03 -3.25 -26.06
C ASP A 199 -8.51 -4.33 -25.06
N PRO A 200 -7.97 -5.56 -25.18
CA PRO A 200 -8.17 -6.62 -24.19
C PRO A 200 -7.87 -6.14 -22.78
N SER A 201 -8.56 -6.71 -21.79
CA SER A 201 -8.45 -6.28 -20.39
C SER A 201 -7.01 -6.29 -19.85
N GLU A 202 -6.16 -7.20 -20.31
CA GLU A 202 -4.75 -7.27 -19.91
C GLU A 202 -3.94 -6.10 -20.46
N VAL A 203 -4.19 -5.73 -21.73
CA VAL A 203 -3.56 -4.59 -22.37
C VAL A 203 -4.02 -3.29 -21.71
N ARG A 204 -5.33 -3.14 -21.41
CA ARG A 204 -5.83 -2.00 -20.63
C ARG A 204 -5.19 -1.90 -19.25
N ALA A 205 -4.96 -3.01 -18.56
CA ALA A 205 -4.25 -3.01 -17.28
C ALA A 205 -2.78 -2.57 -17.42
N ALA A 206 -2.09 -3.01 -18.47
CA ALA A 206 -0.74 -2.55 -18.76
C ALA A 206 -0.70 -1.05 -19.10
N THR A 207 -1.67 -0.54 -19.86
CA THR A 207 -1.82 0.89 -20.17
C THR A 207 -2.11 1.71 -18.92
N ALA A 208 -3.03 1.25 -18.07
CA ALA A 208 -3.31 1.88 -16.77
C ALA A 208 -2.05 1.93 -15.87
N ALA A 209 -1.23 0.88 -15.88
CA ALA A 209 0.02 0.83 -15.12
C ALA A 209 1.06 1.82 -15.63
N ARG A 210 1.21 1.97 -16.95
CA ARG A 210 2.08 2.99 -17.56
C ARG A 210 1.59 4.38 -17.22
N LEU A 211 0.28 4.62 -17.32
CA LEU A 211 -0.30 5.90 -16.95
C LEU A 211 -0.10 6.22 -15.47
N ALA A 212 -0.24 5.24 -14.57
CA ALA A 212 0.08 5.42 -13.15
C ALA A 212 1.55 5.82 -12.94
N PHE A 213 2.48 5.18 -13.65
CA PHE A 213 3.90 5.56 -13.63
C PHE A 213 4.13 6.99 -14.10
N ASP A 214 3.59 7.37 -15.27
CA ASP A 214 3.77 8.71 -15.84
C ASP A 214 3.20 9.81 -14.91
N ARG A 215 2.07 9.50 -14.25
CA ARG A 215 1.49 10.39 -13.24
C ARG A 215 2.38 10.50 -12.02
N ALA A 216 2.93 9.39 -11.53
CA ALA A 216 3.82 9.42 -10.37
C ALA A 216 5.10 10.26 -10.61
N VAL A 217 5.66 10.20 -11.82
CA VAL A 217 6.85 10.99 -12.20
C VAL A 217 6.56 12.50 -12.15
N ARG A 218 5.34 12.91 -12.52
CA ARG A 218 4.90 14.31 -12.55
C ARG A 218 4.49 14.86 -11.18
N LEU A 219 4.40 14.02 -10.14
CA LEU A 219 4.08 14.47 -8.79
C LEU A 219 5.34 14.99 -8.08
N ASP A 220 5.26 16.23 -7.61
CA ASP A 220 6.29 16.93 -6.85
C ASP A 220 6.44 16.39 -5.42
N GLY A 221 7.53 16.77 -4.75
CA GLY A 221 7.99 16.20 -3.48
C GLY A 221 7.35 16.75 -2.20
N ASP A 222 6.19 17.43 -2.25
CA ASP A 222 5.49 17.79 -1.02
C ASP A 222 4.97 16.54 -0.29
N SER A 223 4.67 16.66 1.01
CA SER A 223 4.36 15.50 1.84
C SER A 223 3.11 14.72 1.43
N HIS A 224 2.14 15.36 0.76
CA HIS A 224 0.88 14.73 0.32
C HIS A 224 1.07 14.07 -1.05
N ASN A 225 1.75 14.75 -1.96
CA ASN A 225 2.10 14.24 -3.28
C ASN A 225 3.14 13.11 -3.18
N GLY A 226 4.01 13.13 -2.17
CA GLY A 226 4.92 12.03 -1.87
C GLY A 226 4.20 10.72 -1.61
N GLU A 227 3.11 10.71 -0.82
CA GLU A 227 2.40 9.47 -0.52
C GLU A 227 1.66 8.90 -1.73
N ARG A 228 1.05 9.81 -2.48
CA ARG A 228 0.33 9.58 -3.73
C ARG A 228 1.25 9.04 -4.81
N LYS A 229 2.43 9.63 -4.97
CA LYS A 229 3.49 9.20 -5.88
C LYS A 229 3.89 7.76 -5.62
N VAL A 230 4.13 7.41 -4.36
CA VAL A 230 4.56 6.06 -4.01
C VAL A 230 3.46 5.03 -4.25
N LEU A 231 2.18 5.35 -4.02
CA LEU A 231 1.05 4.46 -4.37
C LEU A 231 1.04 4.10 -5.86
N LEU A 232 1.17 5.11 -6.71
CA LEU A 232 1.15 4.94 -8.16
C LEU A 232 2.37 4.15 -8.65
N LEU A 233 3.56 4.50 -8.15
CA LEU A 233 4.79 3.75 -8.45
C LEU A 233 4.65 2.28 -8.04
N GLU A 234 4.08 1.99 -6.88
CA GLU A 234 3.85 0.63 -6.39
C GLU A 234 2.96 -0.18 -7.34
N ARG A 235 1.85 0.39 -7.79
CA ARG A 235 0.95 -0.30 -8.74
C ARG A 235 1.60 -0.50 -10.10
N ALA A 236 2.33 0.49 -10.60
CA ALA A 236 3.11 0.36 -11.83
C ALA A 236 4.19 -0.73 -11.70
N ALA A 237 4.89 -0.78 -10.57
CA ALA A 237 5.93 -1.77 -10.31
C ALA A 237 5.37 -3.19 -10.19
N HIS A 238 4.18 -3.37 -9.59
CA HIS A 238 3.49 -4.66 -9.58
C HIS A 238 3.05 -5.13 -10.97
N ALA A 239 2.74 -4.19 -11.85
CA ALA A 239 2.51 -4.44 -13.28
C ALA A 239 3.82 -4.52 -14.09
N LYS A 240 4.96 -4.70 -13.41
CA LYS A 240 6.29 -4.94 -14.00
C LYS A 240 6.85 -3.77 -14.81
N ILE A 241 6.45 -2.54 -14.51
CA ILE A 241 7.11 -1.36 -15.08
C ILE A 241 8.49 -1.19 -14.44
N ARG A 242 9.55 -1.55 -15.17
CA ARG A 242 10.94 -1.58 -14.68
C ARG A 242 11.40 -0.26 -14.06
N SER A 243 11.07 0.87 -14.70
CA SER A 243 11.41 2.19 -14.18
C SER A 243 10.71 2.50 -12.86
N ALA A 244 9.47 2.01 -12.66
CA ALA A 244 8.76 2.15 -11.40
C ALA A 244 9.42 1.33 -10.29
N ILE A 245 9.84 0.10 -10.62
CA ILE A 245 10.58 -0.79 -9.70
C ILE A 245 11.87 -0.12 -9.23
N GLY A 246 12.64 0.47 -10.15
CA GLY A 246 13.87 1.19 -9.84
C GLY A 246 13.62 2.36 -8.88
N MET A 247 12.66 3.24 -9.21
CA MET A 247 12.32 4.38 -8.36
C MET A 247 11.80 3.97 -6.97
N LEU A 248 11.03 2.89 -6.86
CA LEU A 248 10.64 2.36 -5.55
C LEU A 248 11.83 1.84 -4.77
N ALA A 249 12.75 1.13 -5.42
CA ALA A 249 13.94 0.63 -4.75
C ALA A 249 14.77 1.77 -4.17
N ASP A 250 14.99 2.83 -4.95
CA ASP A 250 15.75 4.00 -4.52
C ASP A 250 15.02 4.77 -3.41
N HIS A 251 13.69 4.88 -3.50
CA HIS A 251 12.86 5.41 -2.43
C HIS A 251 13.05 4.63 -1.12
N PHE A 252 12.92 3.30 -1.14
CA PHE A 252 13.14 2.48 0.05
C PHE A 252 14.58 2.55 0.57
N GLU A 253 15.57 2.66 -0.30
CA GLU A 253 16.97 2.82 0.10
C GLU A 253 17.21 4.15 0.81
N SER A 254 16.65 5.25 0.30
CA SER A 254 16.71 6.56 0.97
C SER A 254 16.03 6.57 2.34
N LEU A 255 15.04 5.70 2.56
CA LEU A 255 14.40 5.48 3.86
C LEU A 255 15.18 4.53 4.77
N GLY A 256 16.32 3.99 4.31
CA GLY A 256 17.10 2.99 5.03
C GLY A 256 16.49 1.57 5.02
N GLU A 257 15.43 1.32 4.24
CA GLU A 257 14.83 0.00 4.06
C GLU A 257 15.58 -0.82 3.00
N THR A 258 16.86 -1.09 3.23
CA THR A 258 17.75 -1.82 2.30
C THR A 258 17.17 -3.18 1.87
N GLY A 259 16.49 -3.89 2.77
CA GLY A 259 15.81 -5.14 2.44
C GLY A 259 14.63 -4.96 1.48
N SER A 260 13.87 -3.87 1.58
CA SER A 260 12.78 -3.55 0.64
C SER A 260 13.33 -3.10 -0.71
N ALA A 261 14.38 -2.27 -0.70
CA ALA A 261 15.08 -1.86 -1.91
C ALA A 261 15.63 -3.07 -2.69
N ALA A 262 16.33 -3.98 -2.00
CA ALA A 262 16.88 -5.19 -2.61
C ALA A 262 15.79 -6.09 -3.22
N ARG A 263 14.62 -6.21 -2.59
CA ARG A 263 13.51 -7.01 -3.16
C ARG A 263 12.97 -6.43 -4.46
N TRP A 264 12.79 -5.11 -4.51
CA TRP A 264 12.36 -4.46 -5.73
C TRP A 264 13.42 -4.62 -6.82
N ARG A 265 14.71 -4.43 -6.51
CA ARG A 265 15.80 -4.68 -7.47
C ARG A 265 15.82 -6.11 -7.98
N LEU A 266 15.63 -7.10 -7.11
CA LEU A 266 15.53 -8.51 -7.52
C LEU A 266 14.36 -8.76 -8.49
N LEU A 267 13.21 -8.10 -8.31
CA LEU A 267 12.09 -8.19 -9.24
C LEU A 267 12.44 -7.58 -10.62
N ALA A 268 13.28 -6.54 -10.67
CA ALA A 268 13.75 -5.97 -11.93
C ALA A 268 14.71 -6.90 -12.69
N ASP A 269 15.48 -7.72 -11.98
CA ASP A 269 16.43 -8.66 -12.58
C ASP A 269 15.79 -9.99 -13.01
N GLN A 270 14.63 -10.36 -12.46
CA GLN A 270 13.85 -11.55 -12.85
C GLN A 270 13.12 -11.40 -14.20
N GLU A 271 13.10 -10.20 -14.77
CA GLU A 271 12.48 -9.87 -16.06
C GLU A 271 13.53 -9.67 -17.18
N ARG A 272 14.74 -10.24 -17.02
CA ARG A 272 15.74 -10.38 -18.10
C ARG A 272 15.56 -11.68 -18.85
#